data_AF-A0A093YSX3-F1
#
_entry.id   AF-A0A093YSX3-F1
#
_cell.length_a   1.000
_cell.length_b   1.000
_cell.length_c   1.000
_cell.angle_alpha   90.00
_cell.angle_beta   90.00
_cell.angle_gamma   90.00
#
_symmetry.space_group_name_H-M   'P 1'
#
loop_
_entity.id
_entity.type
_entity.pdbx_description
1 polymer ?
#
loop_
_entity_poly.entity_id
_entity_poly.type
_entity_poly.pdbx_seq_one_letter_code
_entity_poly.pdbx_strand_id
1 'polypeptide(L)'
;MISEAEKFKSTDEAFSKKFESKQQLESYISRVEEIISDPTMSLKIKRGQKEKIESALSEAMAQLEIEDSSADDLKKKELALKRAVTKALSTR
;
A
#
# COMPACT_ATOMS: atom_id res chain seq x y z
N MET A 1 -7.21 -9.65 -36.61
CA MET A 1 -7.95 -8.38 -36.42
C MET A 1 -8.87 -8.37 -35.20
N ILE A 2 -9.91 -9.21 -35.06
CA ILE A 2 -10.75 -9.21 -33.83
C ILE A 2 -10.00 -9.78 -32.60
N SER A 3 -9.26 -10.87 -32.76
CA SER A 3 -8.47 -11.49 -31.68
C SER A 3 -7.29 -10.63 -31.19
N GLU A 4 -6.82 -9.67 -31.99
CA GLU A 4 -5.73 -8.77 -31.59
C GLU A 4 -6.29 -7.63 -30.73
N ALA A 5 -7.44 -7.08 -31.12
CA ALA A 5 -8.10 -6.00 -30.37
C ALA A 5 -8.48 -6.40 -28.93
N GLU A 6 -8.94 -7.64 -28.71
CA GLU A 6 -9.26 -8.13 -27.36
C GLU A 6 -8.01 -8.28 -26.47
N LYS A 7 -6.88 -8.72 -27.05
CA LYS A 7 -5.61 -8.85 -26.32
C LYS A 7 -5.06 -7.49 -25.91
N PHE A 8 -5.08 -6.51 -26.82
CA PHE A 8 -4.64 -5.14 -26.50
C PHE A 8 -5.51 -4.50 -25.40
N LYS A 9 -6.82 -4.73 -25.44
CA LYS A 9 -7.71 -4.20 -24.40
C LYS A 9 -7.45 -4.81 -23.03
N SER A 10 -7.20 -6.13 -22.94
CA SER A 10 -6.92 -6.77 -21.64
C SER A 10 -5.58 -6.35 -21.05
N THR A 11 -4.56 -6.12 -21.90
CA THR A 11 -3.25 -5.64 -21.44
C THR A 11 -3.30 -4.20 -20.94
N ASP A 12 -4.08 -3.34 -21.61
CA ASP A 12 -4.25 -1.94 -21.18
C ASP A 12 -4.97 -1.84 -19.84
N GLU A 13 -6.01 -2.67 -19.62
CA GLU A 13 -6.72 -2.74 -18.34
C GLU A 13 -5.82 -3.24 -17.21
N ALA A 14 -4.99 -4.26 -17.46
CA ALA A 14 -4.07 -4.79 -16.46
C ALA A 14 -2.99 -3.77 -16.08
N PHE A 15 -2.42 -3.08 -17.07
CA PHE A 15 -1.45 -2.01 -16.85
C PHE A 15 -2.07 -0.85 -16.06
N SER A 16 -3.26 -0.40 -16.47
CA SER A 16 -3.98 0.69 -15.79
C SER A 16 -4.29 0.33 -14.33
N LYS A 17 -4.76 -0.88 -14.06
CA LYS A 17 -5.04 -1.36 -12.70
C LYS A 17 -3.76 -1.45 -11.85
N LYS A 18 -2.64 -1.93 -12.42
CA LYS A 18 -1.35 -1.98 -11.72
C LYS A 18 -0.87 -0.58 -11.39
N PHE A 19 -0.92 0.34 -12.34
CA PHE A 19 -0.53 1.73 -12.15
C PHE A 19 -1.36 2.42 -11.06
N GLU A 20 -2.69 2.30 -11.12
CA GLU A 20 -3.58 2.87 -10.10
C GLU A 20 -3.29 2.29 -8.70
N SER A 21 -3.12 0.97 -8.61
CA SER A 21 -2.79 0.30 -7.33
C SER A 21 -1.45 0.76 -6.78
N LYS A 22 -0.46 1.00 -7.65
CA LYS A 22 0.85 1.54 -7.26
C LYS A 22 0.70 2.96 -6.69
N GLN A 23 0.00 3.85 -7.40
CA GLN A 23 -0.23 5.22 -6.93
C GLN A 23 -1.00 5.27 -5.60
N GLN A 24 -1.98 4.39 -5.41
CA GLN A 24 -2.71 4.28 -4.16
C GLN A 24 -1.81 3.83 -3.01
N LEU A 25 -0.96 2.84 -3.24
CA LEU A 25 0.01 2.36 -2.25
C LEU A 25 1.02 3.44 -1.88
N GLU A 26 1.62 4.13 -2.87
CA GLU A 26 2.56 5.23 -2.66
C GLU A 26 1.94 6.35 -1.84
N SER A 27 0.75 6.80 -2.23
CA SER A 27 0.03 7.87 -1.52
C SER A 27 -0.27 7.48 -0.07
N TYR A 28 -0.60 6.21 0.18
CA TYR A 28 -0.88 5.73 1.52
C TYR A 28 0.38 5.58 2.37
N ILE A 29 1.50 5.13 1.78
CA ILE A 29 2.82 5.07 2.44
C ILE A 29 3.21 6.46 2.95
N SER A 30 3.18 7.48 2.09
CA SER A 30 3.54 8.85 2.48
C SER A 30 2.68 9.37 3.64
N ARG A 31 1.36 9.13 3.59
CA ARG A 31 0.47 9.48 4.70
C ARG A 31 0.84 8.77 6.01
N VAL A 32 1.25 7.50 5.94
CA VAL A 32 1.62 6.73 7.13
C VAL A 32 2.95 7.21 7.70
N GLU A 33 3.92 7.55 6.86
CA GLU A 33 5.18 8.18 7.28
C GLU A 33 4.92 9.48 8.04
N GLU A 34 4.02 10.33 7.57
CA GLU A 34 3.60 11.55 8.29
C GLU A 34 3.02 11.22 9.68
N ILE A 35 2.16 10.20 9.79
CA ILE A 35 1.54 9.80 11.07
C ILE A 35 2.58 9.28 12.07
N ILE A 36 3.55 8.49 11.63
CA ILE A 36 4.56 7.87 12.50
C ILE A 36 5.63 8.90 12.89
N SER A 37 5.97 9.81 11.99
CA SER A 37 6.97 10.87 12.21
C SER A 37 6.43 12.01 13.06
N ASP A 38 5.11 12.27 13.06
CA ASP A 38 4.48 13.25 13.93
C ASP A 38 4.61 12.83 15.41
N PRO A 39 5.34 13.60 16.25
CA PRO A 39 5.51 13.29 17.67
C PRO A 39 4.19 13.19 18.44
N THR A 40 3.20 14.01 18.10
CA THR A 40 1.92 14.06 18.80
C THR A 40 1.05 12.83 18.53
N MET A 41 1.12 12.31 17.30
CA MET A 41 0.43 11.08 16.90
C MET A 41 1.19 9.85 17.39
N SER A 42 2.53 9.85 17.30
CA SER A 42 3.35 8.74 17.80
C SER A 42 3.17 8.51 19.30
N LEU A 43 2.94 9.55 20.10
CA LEU A 43 2.66 9.40 21.54
C LEU A 43 1.31 8.71 21.82
N LYS A 44 0.36 8.78 20.90
CA LYS A 44 -0.97 8.16 21.03
C LYS A 44 -0.99 6.69 20.59
N ILE A 45 0.11 6.20 20.01
CA ILE A 45 0.22 4.83 19.50
C ILE A 45 1.07 4.01 20.46
N LYS A 46 0.53 2.87 20.92
CA LYS A 46 1.26 1.92 21.77
C LYS A 46 2.49 1.39 21.02
N ARG A 47 3.63 1.22 21.70
CA ARG A 47 4.90 0.78 21.07
C ARG A 47 4.75 -0.46 20.18
N GLY A 48 4.11 -1.52 20.67
CA GLY A 48 3.91 -2.74 19.89
C GLY A 48 2.94 -2.60 18.70
N GLN A 49 2.12 -1.55 18.64
CA GLN A 49 1.33 -1.21 17.45
C GLN A 49 2.16 -0.38 16.47
N LYS A 50 3.00 0.54 16.96
CA LYS A 50 3.95 1.29 16.14
C LYS A 50 4.90 0.35 15.38
N GLU A 51 5.50 -0.62 16.07
CA GLU A 51 6.36 -1.65 15.46
C GLU A 51 5.63 -2.42 14.34
N LYS A 52 4.34 -2.73 14.51
CA LYS A 52 3.53 -3.40 13.47
C LYS A 52 3.26 -2.52 12.26
N ILE A 53 3.02 -1.22 12.48
CA ILE A 53 2.86 -0.28 11.37
C ILE A 53 4.20 -0.16 10.63
N GLU A 54 5.32 0.03 11.33
CA GLU A 54 6.66 0.15 10.72
C GLU A 54 7.03 -1.10 9.92
N SER A 55 6.72 -2.30 10.43
CA SER A 55 6.89 -3.56 9.69
C SER A 55 6.04 -3.60 8.43
N ALA A 56 4.74 -3.25 8.51
CA ALA A 56 3.85 -3.24 7.35
C ALA A 56 4.25 -2.16 6.32
N LEU A 57 4.76 -1.02 6.79
CA LEU A 57 5.26 0.07 5.97
C LEU A 57 6.50 -0.37 5.20
N SER A 58 7.46 -0.99 5.87
CA SER A 58 8.67 -1.54 5.26
C SER A 58 8.33 -2.60 4.20
N GLU A 59 7.39 -3.51 4.49
CA GLU A 59 6.93 -4.50 3.50
C GLU A 59 6.23 -3.86 2.29
N ALA A 60 5.48 -2.77 2.50
CA ALA A 60 4.80 -2.05 1.43
C ALA A 60 5.81 -1.31 0.53
N MET A 61 6.82 -0.67 1.11
CA MET A 61 7.92 -0.04 0.36
C MET A 61 8.71 -1.08 -0.44
N ALA A 62 9.06 -2.21 0.18
CA ALA A 62 9.75 -3.30 -0.52
C ALA A 62 8.92 -3.84 -1.70
N GLN A 63 7.59 -3.88 -1.60
CA GLN A 63 6.73 -4.30 -2.70
C GLN A 63 6.76 -3.31 -3.88
N LEU A 64 6.88 -2.00 -3.61
CA LEU A 64 6.98 -0.98 -4.67
C LEU A 64 8.28 -1.09 -5.48
N GLU A 65 9.35 -1.61 -4.87
CA GLU A 65 10.64 -1.85 -5.52
C GLU A 65 10.61 -3.09 -6.43
N ILE A 66 9.63 -3.98 -6.29
CA ILE A 66 9.49 -5.15 -7.15
C ILE A 66 8.85 -4.72 -8.48
N GLU A 67 9.65 -4.68 -9.55
CA GLU A 67 9.24 -4.27 -10.90
C GLU A 67 8.03 -5.10 -11.43
N ASP A 68 8.03 -6.40 -11.17
CA ASP A 68 7.01 -7.34 -11.61
C ASP A 68 5.81 -7.50 -10.66
N SER A 69 5.66 -6.62 -9.67
CA SER A 69 4.49 -6.65 -8.77
C SER A 69 3.17 -6.64 -9.53
N SER A 70 2.25 -7.52 -9.17
CA SER A 70 0.90 -7.48 -9.71
C SER A 70 0.05 -6.39 -9.01
N ALA A 71 -1.04 -5.98 -9.65
CA ALA A 71 -2.00 -5.06 -9.03
C ALA A 71 -2.56 -5.61 -7.71
N ASP A 72 -2.77 -6.93 -7.62
CA ASP A 72 -3.31 -7.57 -6.43
C ASP A 72 -2.30 -7.64 -5.29
N ASP A 73 -1.00 -7.83 -5.59
CA ASP A 73 0.06 -7.79 -4.58
C ASP A 73 0.18 -6.40 -3.96
N LEU A 74 0.15 -5.35 -4.79
CA LEU A 74 0.16 -3.95 -4.35
C LEU A 74 -1.04 -3.65 -3.44
N LYS A 75 -2.26 -4.03 -3.88
CA LYS A 75 -3.48 -3.88 -3.08
C LYS A 75 -3.43 -4.66 -1.78
N LYS A 76 -2.85 -5.85 -1.77
CA LYS A 76 -2.71 -6.67 -0.56
C LYS A 76 -1.82 -5.98 0.47
N LYS A 77 -0.70 -5.40 0.05
CA LYS A 77 0.19 -4.62 0.93
C LYS A 77 -0.46 -3.33 1.40
N GLU A 78 -1.16 -2.63 0.51
CA GLU A 78 -1.95 -1.44 0.87
C GLU A 78 -2.98 -1.75 1.97
N LEU A 79 -3.74 -2.84 1.81
CA LEU A 79 -4.76 -3.26 2.77
C LEU A 79 -4.14 -3.71 4.10
N ALA A 80 -2.99 -4.39 4.07
CA ALA A 80 -2.27 -4.78 5.26
C ALA A 80 -1.82 -3.54 6.06
N LEU A 81 -1.24 -2.55 5.37
CA LEU A 81 -0.83 -1.29 5.98
C LEU A 81 -2.03 -0.52 6.55
N LYS A 82 -3.12 -0.42 5.79
CA LYS A 82 -4.39 0.19 6.26
C LYS A 82 -4.89 -0.44 7.54
N ARG A 83 -4.96 -1.77 7.58
CA ARG A 83 -5.41 -2.52 8.77
C ARG A 83 -4.52 -2.30 9.98
N ALA A 84 -3.19 -2.28 9.80
CA ALA A 84 -2.24 -2.01 10.88
C ALA A 84 -2.48 -0.62 11.49
N VAL A 85 -2.59 0.40 10.65
CA VAL A 85 -2.84 1.79 11.06
C VAL A 85 -4.20 1.94 11.74
N THR A 86 -5.27 1.43 11.13
CA THR A 86 -6.62 1.49 11.73
C THR A 86 -6.65 0.82 13.09
N LYS A 87 -6.04 -0.36 13.24
CA LYS A 87 -5.97 -1.07 14.52
C LYS A 87 -5.17 -0.28 15.56
N ALA A 88 -4.04 0.28 15.18
CA ALA A 88 -3.22 1.10 16.06
C ALA A 88 -3.98 2.33 16.59
N LEU A 89 -4.75 2.98 15.72
CA LEU A 89 -5.54 4.17 16.06
C LEU A 89 -6.84 3.86 16.81
N SER A 90 -7.44 2.69 16.60
CA SER A 90 -8.68 2.28 17.27
C SER A 90 -8.45 1.70 18.67
N THR A 91 -7.26 1.18 18.95
CA THR A 91 -6.91 0.58 20.27
C THR A 91 -6.52 1.66 21.31
N ARG A 92 -7.11 2.86 21.19
CA ARG A 92 -6.95 3.99 22.13
C ARG A 92 -7.68 3.71 23.42
#